data_AF-A0A520BMX6-F1
#
_entry.id   AF-A0A520BMX6-F1
#
_cell.length_a   1.000
_cell.length_b   1.000
_cell.length_c   1.000
_cell.angle_alpha   90.00
_cell.angle_beta   90.00
_cell.angle_gamma   90.00
#
_symmetry.space_group_name_H-M   'P 1'
#
loop_
_entity.id
_entity.type
_entity.pdbx_description
1 polymer ?
#
loop_
_entity_poly.entity_id
_entity_poly.type
_entity_poly.pdbx_seq_one_letter_code
_entity_poly.pdbx_strand_id
1 'polypeptide(L)'
;MKIYQYFLLAHLMLIFSSCTGQNNPKYIGKKFGVFNLDKISFDENLDTLFSKSDFFVIADKNSYYDTIKNKEIYTDTMAYIYRIPHAKVDGLYSFKGIKIKDKVVSFTADKNKKFRKLDFSIYISEDEYSKLLNDCKDFKDITTEQIRKANNNKYIILQKTDNHKQTTLYCLDDRRKKGDFNYGTYTEGDFFIRITINDLRIKDDAFYKRENNDLKP
;
A
#
# COMPACT_ATOMS: atom_id res chain seq x y z
N MET A 1 -41.68 30.03 5.66
CA MET A 1 -41.35 28.79 4.92
C MET A 1 -40.01 28.81 4.17
N LYS A 2 -39.48 29.94 3.70
CA LYS A 2 -38.23 29.97 2.90
C LYS A 2 -36.94 29.67 3.68
N ILE A 3 -36.86 30.06 4.96
CA ILE A 3 -35.65 29.88 5.79
C ILE A 3 -35.34 28.40 6.09
N TYR A 4 -36.38 27.60 6.34
CA TYR A 4 -36.23 26.15 6.56
C TYR A 4 -35.67 25.41 5.35
N GLN A 5 -36.01 25.87 4.13
CA GLN A 5 -35.48 25.29 2.89
C GLN A 5 -33.97 25.58 2.74
N TYR A 6 -33.51 26.77 3.11
CA TYR A 6 -32.08 27.10 3.09
C TYR A 6 -31.29 26.34 4.17
N PHE A 7 -31.89 26.12 5.36
CA PHE A 7 -31.27 25.34 6.43
C PHE A 7 -31.13 23.86 6.06
N LEU A 8 -32.16 23.29 5.42
CA LEU A 8 -32.15 21.92 4.91
C LEU A 8 -31.12 21.75 3.78
N LEU A 9 -31.01 22.74 2.88
CA LEU A 9 -30.03 22.73 1.79
C LEU A 9 -28.59 22.83 2.30
N ALA A 10 -28.35 23.67 3.32
CA ALA A 10 -27.04 23.80 3.97
C ALA A 10 -26.64 22.51 4.73
N HIS A 11 -27.60 21.86 5.40
CA HIS A 11 -27.37 20.55 6.01
C HIS A 11 -27.10 19.46 4.96
N LEU A 12 -27.84 19.43 3.83
CA LEU A 12 -27.55 18.51 2.74
C LEU A 12 -26.13 18.71 2.18
N MET A 13 -25.73 19.96 1.92
CA MET A 13 -24.38 20.31 1.44
C MET A 13 -23.29 19.82 2.40
N LEU A 14 -23.50 19.94 3.72
CA LEU A 14 -22.57 19.46 4.74
C LEU A 14 -22.44 17.92 4.79
N ILE A 15 -23.52 17.20 4.48
CA ILE A 15 -23.52 15.73 4.39
C ILE A 15 -22.75 15.27 3.14
N PHE A 16 -22.80 16.02 2.03
CA PHE A 16 -22.03 15.72 0.81
C PHE A 16 -20.54 16.12 0.90
N SER A 17 -20.18 17.15 1.66
CA SER A 17 -18.77 17.54 1.86
C SER A 17 -17.97 16.55 2.71
N SER A 18 -18.64 15.64 3.43
CA SER A 18 -18.00 14.52 4.14
C SER A 18 -17.78 13.29 3.25
N CYS A 19 -18.14 13.36 1.97
CA CYS A 19 -17.81 12.33 0.99
C CYS A 19 -16.42 12.59 0.39
N THR A 20 -15.37 12.51 1.20
CA THR A 20 -13.97 12.43 0.71
C THR A 20 -13.66 11.06 0.10
N GLY A 21 -14.68 10.36 -0.38
CA GLY A 21 -14.55 9.13 -1.16
C GLY A 21 -13.67 9.34 -2.37
N GLN A 22 -13.00 8.29 -2.77
CA GLN A 22 -12.27 8.20 -4.03
C GLN A 22 -13.15 8.72 -5.17
N ASN A 23 -12.68 9.66 -6.00
CA ASN A 23 -13.46 10.21 -7.13
C ASN A 23 -13.75 9.18 -8.25
N ASN A 24 -13.46 7.89 -8.03
CA ASN A 24 -13.89 6.74 -8.84
C ASN A 24 -13.56 5.43 -8.10
N PRO A 25 -14.41 4.92 -7.20
CA PRO A 25 -14.15 3.66 -6.52
C PRO A 25 -14.55 2.43 -7.35
N LYS A 26 -15.39 2.60 -8.38
CA LYS A 26 -15.95 1.43 -9.10
C LYS A 26 -15.03 0.80 -10.13
N TYR A 27 -13.98 1.48 -10.61
CA TYR A 27 -13.13 0.94 -11.69
C TYR A 27 -11.70 1.50 -11.63
N ILE A 28 -10.72 0.61 -11.48
CA ILE A 28 -9.38 0.84 -12.02
C ILE A 28 -9.51 0.58 -13.53
N GLY A 29 -9.28 1.61 -14.35
CA GLY A 29 -9.45 1.55 -15.81
C GLY A 29 -10.60 2.36 -16.40
N LYS A 30 -11.24 3.28 -15.65
CA LYS A 30 -11.93 4.38 -16.34
C LYS A 30 -10.85 5.17 -17.10
N LYS A 31 -11.09 5.46 -18.38
CA LYS A 31 -10.16 6.06 -19.36
C LYS A 31 -9.34 7.28 -18.87
N PHE A 32 -9.69 7.87 -17.73
CA PHE A 32 -9.04 9.01 -17.09
C PHE A 32 -9.09 8.90 -15.55
N GLY A 33 -7.99 9.23 -14.87
CA GLY A 33 -7.94 9.41 -13.40
C GLY A 33 -6.74 8.72 -12.72
N VAL A 34 -6.40 9.17 -11.50
CA VAL A 34 -5.38 8.57 -10.63
C VAL A 34 -6.06 7.92 -9.43
N PHE A 35 -5.77 6.65 -9.18
CA PHE A 35 -6.28 5.87 -8.05
C PHE A 35 -5.45 6.18 -6.80
N ASN A 36 -6.05 6.88 -5.84
CA ASN A 36 -5.38 7.25 -4.60
C ASN A 36 -5.42 6.09 -3.58
N LEU A 37 -4.27 5.46 -3.36
CA LEU A 37 -4.10 4.34 -2.44
C LEU A 37 -4.29 4.74 -0.96
N ASP A 38 -4.18 6.02 -0.61
CA ASP A 38 -4.50 6.50 0.75
C ASP A 38 -5.97 6.30 1.11
N LYS A 39 -6.85 6.29 0.11
CA LYS A 39 -8.31 6.32 0.29
C LYS A 39 -8.97 4.93 0.32
N ILE A 40 -8.18 3.87 0.28
CA ILE A 40 -8.67 2.49 0.23
C ILE A 40 -9.44 2.11 1.51
N SER A 41 -10.58 1.43 1.37
CA SER A 41 -11.47 1.09 2.51
C SER A 41 -11.53 -0.41 2.87
N PHE A 42 -10.97 -1.29 2.04
CA PHE A 42 -11.07 -2.75 2.15
C PHE A 42 -12.49 -3.31 2.09
N ASP A 43 -13.48 -2.48 1.76
CA ASP A 43 -14.85 -2.92 1.47
C ASP A 43 -15.03 -3.24 -0.02
N GLU A 44 -14.03 -2.92 -0.83
CA GLU A 44 -14.07 -3.12 -2.27
C GLU A 44 -13.98 -4.61 -2.62
N ASN A 45 -14.87 -5.05 -3.51
CA ASN A 45 -14.73 -6.34 -4.17
C ASN A 45 -13.66 -6.21 -5.27
N LEU A 46 -12.56 -6.97 -5.18
CA LEU A 46 -11.44 -6.86 -6.12
C LEU A 46 -11.81 -7.24 -7.56
N ASP A 47 -12.63 -8.28 -7.76
CA ASP A 47 -13.12 -8.67 -9.09
C ASP A 47 -13.88 -7.50 -9.76
N THR A 48 -14.62 -6.71 -8.98
CA THR A 48 -15.32 -5.50 -9.45
C THR A 48 -14.35 -4.34 -9.68
N LEU A 49 -13.44 -4.10 -8.73
CA LEU A 49 -12.42 -3.05 -8.76
C LEU A 49 -11.56 -3.14 -10.02
N PHE A 50 -11.22 -4.35 -10.45
CA PHE A 50 -10.35 -4.64 -11.60
C PHE A 50 -11.09 -5.07 -12.86
N SER A 51 -12.43 -5.01 -12.89
CA SER A 51 -13.26 -5.47 -14.03
C SER A 51 -12.93 -4.85 -15.40
N LYS A 52 -12.16 -3.75 -15.44
CA LYS A 52 -11.76 -3.03 -16.67
C LYS A 52 -10.25 -2.91 -16.87
N SER A 53 -9.46 -3.59 -16.04
CA SER A 53 -8.01 -3.62 -16.16
C SER A 53 -7.56 -5.04 -16.46
N ASP A 54 -6.47 -5.18 -17.20
CA ASP A 54 -5.79 -6.48 -17.26
C ASP A 54 -5.07 -6.68 -15.93
N PHE A 55 -5.37 -7.79 -15.26
CA PHE A 55 -4.71 -8.19 -14.02
C PHE A 55 -4.36 -9.67 -14.07
N PHE A 56 -3.36 -10.05 -13.30
CA PHE A 56 -3.03 -11.44 -13.04
C PHE A 56 -3.47 -11.79 -11.62
N VAL A 57 -4.19 -12.90 -11.47
CA VAL A 57 -4.48 -13.50 -10.16
C VAL A 57 -3.45 -14.57 -9.90
N ILE A 58 -2.67 -14.40 -8.84
CA ILE A 58 -1.70 -15.36 -8.37
C ILE A 58 -2.29 -15.99 -7.10
N ALA A 59 -2.53 -17.30 -7.13
CA ALA A 59 -2.79 -18.03 -5.90
C ALA A 59 -1.52 -17.96 -5.04
N ASP A 60 -1.65 -17.51 -3.81
CA ASP A 60 -0.53 -17.45 -2.89
C ASP A 60 -0.25 -18.86 -2.36
N LYS A 61 0.76 -19.49 -2.95
CA LYS A 61 1.13 -20.87 -2.65
C LYS A 61 2.31 -20.88 -1.68
N ASN A 62 2.12 -21.54 -0.54
CA ASN A 62 3.22 -22.01 0.29
C ASN A 62 3.82 -23.24 -0.40
N SER A 63 4.68 -23.03 -1.39
CA SER A 63 5.43 -24.11 -2.04
C SER A 63 6.50 -24.61 -1.09
N TYR A 64 6.53 -25.92 -0.83
CA TYR A 64 7.75 -26.59 -0.39
C TYR A 64 8.09 -27.69 -1.38
N TYR A 65 9.38 -27.88 -1.61
CA TYR A 65 9.88 -28.92 -2.49
C TYR A 65 10.01 -30.22 -1.68
N ASP A 66 9.17 -31.21 -1.96
CA ASP A 66 9.28 -32.54 -1.35
C ASP A 66 10.43 -33.27 -2.03
N THR A 67 11.58 -33.33 -1.37
CA THR A 67 12.80 -33.98 -1.87
C THR A 67 12.65 -35.49 -2.08
N ILE A 68 11.73 -36.14 -1.35
CA ILE A 68 11.46 -37.58 -1.48
C ILE A 68 10.59 -37.85 -2.71
N LYS A 69 9.58 -37.01 -2.94
CA LYS A 69 8.66 -37.15 -4.09
C LYS A 69 9.13 -36.38 -5.33
N ASN A 70 10.25 -35.67 -5.23
CA ASN A 70 10.87 -34.84 -6.25
C ASN A 70 9.87 -33.95 -7.00
N LYS A 71 8.98 -33.29 -6.25
CA LYS A 71 7.95 -32.41 -6.81
C LYS A 71 7.61 -31.27 -5.87
N GLU A 72 7.21 -30.15 -6.45
CA GLU A 72 6.62 -29.03 -5.72
C GLU A 72 5.23 -29.44 -5.19
N ILE A 73 5.04 -29.36 -3.87
CA ILE A 73 3.74 -29.62 -3.27
C ILE A 73 3.03 -28.31 -3.06
N TYR A 74 1.97 -28.10 -3.86
CA TYR A 74 1.05 -27.01 -3.68
C TYR A 74 0.02 -27.38 -2.60
N THR A 75 -0.02 -26.60 -1.53
CA THR A 75 -1.07 -26.67 -0.50
C THR A 75 -2.20 -25.72 -0.87
N ASP A 76 -3.37 -25.90 -0.24
CA ASP A 76 -4.52 -25.01 -0.42
C ASP A 76 -4.13 -23.55 -0.24
N THR A 77 -4.62 -22.71 -1.14
CA THR A 77 -4.27 -21.28 -1.18
C THR A 77 -4.90 -20.53 -0.01
N MET A 78 -4.08 -19.85 0.79
CA MET A 78 -4.57 -19.04 1.91
C MET A 78 -5.01 -17.64 1.46
N ALA A 79 -4.52 -17.19 0.30
CA ALA A 79 -4.78 -15.87 -0.27
C ALA A 79 -4.75 -15.88 -1.80
N TYR A 80 -5.25 -14.80 -2.40
CA TYR A 80 -5.12 -14.50 -3.82
C TYR A 80 -4.52 -13.12 -3.99
N ILE A 81 -3.51 -12.98 -4.84
CA ILE A 81 -2.82 -11.72 -5.11
C ILE A 81 -3.23 -11.25 -6.51
N TYR A 82 -3.92 -10.12 -6.58
CA TYR A 82 -4.27 -9.42 -7.80
C TYR A 82 -3.14 -8.43 -8.10
N ARG A 83 -2.44 -8.65 -9.21
CA ARG A 83 -1.35 -7.78 -9.68
C ARG A 83 -1.72 -7.16 -11.01
N ILE A 84 -1.48 -5.85 -11.12
CA ILE A 84 -1.65 -5.15 -12.40
C ILE A 84 -0.29 -5.02 -13.08
N PRO A 85 -0.18 -5.39 -14.38
CA PRO A 85 1.08 -5.33 -15.10
C PRO A 85 1.66 -3.91 -15.17
N HIS A 86 2.96 -3.84 -14.90
CA HIS A 86 3.76 -2.61 -14.85
C HIS A 86 3.62 -1.68 -16.07
N ALA A 87 3.59 -2.23 -17.28
CA ALA A 87 3.55 -1.44 -18.52
C ALA A 87 2.26 -0.60 -18.71
N LYS A 88 1.24 -0.77 -17.84
CA LYS A 88 -0.07 -0.12 -17.96
C LYS A 88 -0.38 0.87 -16.83
N VAL A 89 0.54 1.09 -15.88
CA VAL A 89 0.23 1.75 -14.59
C VAL A 89 1.03 3.02 -14.30
N ASP A 90 1.85 3.51 -15.24
CA ASP A 90 2.62 4.74 -15.00
C ASP A 90 1.68 5.92 -14.67
N GLY A 91 1.83 6.46 -13.46
CA GLY A 91 0.98 7.52 -12.94
C GLY A 91 -0.49 7.16 -12.69
N LEU A 92 -0.88 5.88 -12.81
CA LEU A 92 -2.25 5.41 -12.55
C LEU A 92 -2.57 5.41 -11.05
N TYR A 93 -1.57 5.21 -10.20
CA TYR A 93 -1.72 5.21 -8.75
C TYR A 93 -1.00 6.38 -8.12
N SER A 94 -1.51 6.81 -6.97
CA SER A 94 -0.81 7.75 -6.10
C SER A 94 -0.94 7.38 -4.64
N PHE A 95 0.06 7.76 -3.85
CA PHE A 95 0.04 7.72 -2.39
C PHE A 95 0.62 9.02 -1.86
N LYS A 96 -0.07 9.70 -0.94
CA LYS A 96 0.28 11.03 -0.42
C LYS A 96 0.61 12.05 -1.51
N GLY A 97 -0.12 11.97 -2.63
CA GLY A 97 0.08 12.83 -3.80
C GLY A 97 1.31 12.51 -4.65
N ILE A 98 2.13 11.52 -4.27
CA ILE A 98 3.24 11.00 -5.09
C ILE A 98 2.67 9.99 -6.07
N LYS A 99 2.97 10.17 -7.36
CA LYS A 99 2.57 9.23 -8.41
C LYS A 99 3.49 8.02 -8.38
N ILE A 100 2.90 6.83 -8.44
CA ILE A 100 3.64 5.58 -8.49
C ILE A 100 4.09 5.36 -9.94
N LYS A 101 5.40 5.34 -10.14
CA LYS A 101 6.04 5.00 -11.41
C LYS A 101 6.74 3.65 -11.27
N ASP A 102 6.74 2.87 -12.34
CA ASP A 102 7.59 1.70 -12.52
C ASP A 102 7.56 0.57 -11.46
N LYS A 103 6.43 0.34 -10.77
CA LYS A 103 6.33 -0.74 -9.79
C LYS A 103 4.98 -1.44 -9.71
N VAL A 104 5.01 -2.66 -9.18
CA VAL A 104 3.86 -3.55 -9.03
C VAL A 104 3.06 -3.13 -7.80
N VAL A 105 1.80 -2.75 -8.00
CA VAL A 105 0.80 -2.64 -6.94
C VAL A 105 0.11 -4.01 -6.81
N SER A 106 0.19 -4.59 -5.62
CA SER A 106 -0.39 -5.90 -5.30
C SER A 106 -1.56 -5.73 -4.34
N PHE A 107 -2.70 -6.31 -4.69
CA PHE A 107 -3.89 -6.33 -3.85
C PHE A 107 -4.16 -7.78 -3.44
N THR A 108 -4.07 -8.07 -2.16
CA THR A 108 -4.20 -9.41 -1.62
C THR A 108 -5.56 -9.58 -0.96
N ALA A 109 -6.26 -10.63 -1.37
CA ALA A 109 -7.50 -11.11 -0.76
C ALA A 109 -7.28 -12.45 -0.06
N ASP A 110 -8.10 -12.76 0.94
CA ASP A 110 -8.09 -14.09 1.56
C ASP A 110 -8.75 -15.16 0.66
N LYS A 111 -8.78 -16.41 1.13
CA LYS A 111 -9.40 -17.54 0.42
C LYS A 111 -10.88 -17.33 0.05
N ASN A 112 -11.59 -16.44 0.75
CA ASN A 112 -12.98 -16.08 0.48
C ASN A 112 -13.09 -14.87 -0.46
N LYS A 113 -11.98 -14.47 -1.10
CA LYS A 113 -11.85 -13.27 -1.95
C LYS A 113 -12.17 -11.96 -1.23
N LYS A 114 -12.15 -11.92 0.10
CA LYS A 114 -12.27 -10.65 0.82
C LYS A 114 -10.94 -9.92 0.73
N PHE A 115 -10.96 -8.63 0.37
CA PHE A 115 -9.75 -7.81 0.28
C PHE A 115 -9.17 -7.52 1.67
N ARG A 116 -7.85 -7.72 1.84
CA ARG A 116 -7.20 -7.67 3.17
C ARG A 116 -5.90 -6.88 3.23
N LYS A 117 -5.17 -6.77 2.13
CA LYS A 117 -3.85 -6.12 2.13
C LYS A 117 -3.52 -5.50 0.79
N LEU A 118 -3.00 -4.30 0.81
CA LEU A 118 -2.39 -3.62 -0.32
C LEU A 118 -0.88 -3.53 -0.07
N ASP A 119 -0.07 -3.88 -1.05
CA ASP A 119 1.38 -3.73 -1.01
C ASP A 119 1.85 -3.10 -2.31
N PHE A 120 2.70 -2.09 -2.19
CA PHE A 120 3.40 -1.51 -3.33
C PHE A 120 4.76 -1.00 -2.90
N SER A 121 5.63 -0.77 -3.87
CA SER A 121 6.93 -0.16 -3.63
C SER A 121 7.17 0.92 -4.65
N ILE A 122 8.01 1.90 -4.35
CA ILE A 122 8.36 3.00 -5.24
C ILE A 122 9.81 3.42 -4.98
N TYR A 123 10.48 3.81 -6.06
CA TYR A 123 11.65 4.67 -5.97
C TYR A 123 11.21 6.10 -6.15
N ILE A 124 11.77 7.00 -5.38
CA ILE A 124 11.39 8.42 -5.40
C ILE A 124 12.63 9.31 -5.31
N SER A 125 12.46 10.59 -5.64
CA SER A 125 13.49 11.61 -5.44
C SER A 125 13.66 11.99 -3.95
N GLU A 126 14.76 12.66 -3.60
CA GLU A 126 14.98 13.17 -2.24
C GLU A 126 13.88 14.16 -1.80
N ASP A 127 13.41 15.00 -2.72
CA ASP A 127 12.35 15.98 -2.46
C ASP A 127 11.01 15.28 -2.16
N GLU A 128 10.66 14.27 -2.96
CA GLU A 128 9.46 13.45 -2.74
C GLU A 128 9.57 12.64 -1.44
N TYR A 129 10.76 12.12 -1.13
CA TYR A 129 11.04 11.40 0.12
C TYR A 129 10.84 12.30 1.34
N SER A 130 11.44 13.49 1.31
CA SER A 130 11.33 14.48 2.38
C SER A 130 9.88 14.94 2.56
N LYS A 131 9.17 15.18 1.45
CA LYS A 131 7.74 15.51 1.46
C LYS A 131 6.92 14.38 2.07
N LEU A 132 7.16 13.13 1.68
CA LEU A 132 6.43 11.99 2.22
C LEU A 132 6.62 11.86 3.72
N LEU A 133 7.87 11.97 4.21
CA LEU A 133 8.15 11.90 5.65
C LEU A 133 7.42 13.01 6.41
N ASN A 134 7.35 14.22 5.85
CA ASN A 134 6.58 15.31 6.44
C ASN A 134 5.06 15.04 6.44
N ASP A 135 4.51 14.50 5.34
CA ASP A 135 3.10 14.12 5.20
C ASP A 135 2.71 12.89 6.06
N CYS A 136 3.71 12.19 6.59
CA CYS A 136 3.61 11.03 7.48
C CYS A 136 4.24 11.30 8.86
N LYS A 137 4.42 12.56 9.27
CA LYS A 137 5.01 12.93 10.57
C LYS A 137 4.25 12.40 11.79
N ASP A 138 2.97 12.06 11.61
CA ASP A 138 2.09 11.47 12.62
C ASP A 138 2.25 9.95 12.73
N PHE A 139 3.06 9.33 11.87
CA PHE A 139 3.37 7.90 11.94
C PHE A 139 4.38 7.66 13.06
N LYS A 140 4.17 6.58 13.81
CA LYS A 140 5.10 6.16 14.85
C LYS A 140 6.29 5.45 14.22
N ASP A 141 7.50 5.84 14.60
CA ASP A 141 8.70 5.06 14.30
C ASP A 141 8.73 3.79 15.15
N ILE A 142 8.68 2.63 14.49
CA ILE A 142 8.71 1.31 15.10
C ILE A 142 10.01 0.56 14.78
N THR A 143 11.01 1.24 14.23
CA THR A 143 12.30 0.63 13.86
C THR A 143 13.05 0.20 15.11
N THR A 144 13.35 -1.09 15.22
CA THR A 144 14.16 -1.62 16.33
C THR A 144 15.63 -1.22 16.18
N GLU A 145 16.36 -1.17 17.29
CA GLU A 145 17.81 -0.97 17.25
C GLU A 145 18.53 -2.01 16.39
N GLN A 146 18.07 -3.27 16.42
CA GLN A 146 18.64 -4.35 15.63
C GLN A 146 18.53 -4.05 14.13
N ILE A 147 17.35 -3.62 13.66
CA ILE A 147 17.13 -3.26 12.26
C ILE A 147 17.97 -2.05 11.87
N ARG A 148 18.03 -1.04 12.73
CA ARG A 148 18.88 0.15 12.50
C ARG A 148 20.35 -0.23 12.36
N LYS A 149 20.88 -1.04 13.28
CA LYS A 149 22.27 -1.51 13.26
C LYS A 149 22.55 -2.33 12.00
N ALA A 150 21.69 -3.28 11.66
CA ALA A 150 21.85 -4.12 10.47
C ALA A 150 21.86 -3.33 9.15
N ASN A 151 21.21 -2.16 9.12
CA ASN A 151 21.10 -1.32 7.93
C ASN A 151 21.87 0.00 8.04
N ASN A 152 22.87 0.10 8.93
CA ASN A 152 23.69 1.30 9.10
C ASN A 152 22.88 2.61 9.33
N ASN A 153 21.73 2.50 10.00
CA ASN A 153 20.75 3.57 10.23
C ASN A 153 20.09 4.14 8.97
N LYS A 154 20.26 3.51 7.81
CA LYS A 154 19.63 3.91 6.54
C LYS A 154 18.18 3.46 6.42
N TYR A 155 17.69 2.63 7.34
CA TYR A 155 16.36 2.04 7.25
C TYR A 155 15.48 2.51 8.41
N ILE A 156 14.27 2.95 8.08
CA ILE A 156 13.26 3.42 9.03
C ILE A 156 11.94 2.75 8.70
N ILE A 157 11.25 2.27 9.72
CA ILE A 157 9.91 1.69 9.63
C ILE A 157 8.95 2.61 10.38
N LEU A 158 8.04 3.24 9.64
CA LEU A 158 7.02 4.13 10.16
C LEU A 158 5.65 3.45 10.08
N GLN A 159 4.85 3.53 11.14
CA GLN A 159 3.55 2.89 11.18
C GLN A 159 2.48 3.82 11.73
N LYS A 160 1.32 3.80 11.10
CA LYS A 160 0.10 4.41 11.63
C LYS A 160 -1.07 3.44 11.57
N THR A 161 -1.91 3.47 12.59
CA THR A 161 -3.18 2.72 12.60
C THR A 161 -4.33 3.71 12.73
N ASP A 162 -5.16 3.79 11.69
CA ASP A 162 -6.38 4.59 11.66
C ASP A 162 -7.59 3.65 11.64
N ASN A 163 -8.34 3.59 12.75
CA ASN A 163 -9.42 2.63 12.98
C ASN A 163 -8.95 1.17 12.78
N HIS A 164 -9.36 0.54 11.69
CA HIS A 164 -9.01 -0.83 11.31
C HIS A 164 -7.99 -0.89 10.17
N LYS A 165 -7.45 0.25 9.73
CA LYS A 165 -6.43 0.31 8.68
C LYS A 165 -5.06 0.57 9.28
N GLN A 166 -4.13 -0.33 9.07
CA GLN A 166 -2.71 -0.14 9.41
C GLN A 166 -1.93 0.21 8.15
N THR A 167 -1.17 1.29 8.17
CA THR A 167 -0.26 1.66 7.09
C THR A 167 1.16 1.61 7.64
N THR A 168 2.02 0.82 7.02
CA THR A 168 3.44 0.70 7.37
C THR A 168 4.28 1.11 6.18
N LEU A 169 5.19 2.06 6.39
CA LEU A 169 6.19 2.50 5.44
C LEU A 169 7.53 1.90 5.85
N TYR A 170 8.18 1.28 4.89
CA TYR A 170 9.52 0.74 4.98
C TYR A 170 10.43 1.61 4.12
N CYS A 171 11.11 2.54 4.76
CA CYS A 171 11.85 3.59 4.10
C CYS A 171 13.35 3.28 4.12
N LEU A 172 13.95 3.21 2.94
CA LEU A 172 15.39 3.27 2.75
C LEU A 172 15.78 4.73 2.45
N ASP A 173 16.56 5.30 3.36
CA ASP A 173 17.21 6.60 3.26
C ASP A 173 18.68 6.38 2.89
N ASP A 174 18.99 6.43 1.59
CA ASP A 174 20.38 6.32 1.13
C ASP A 174 21.07 7.69 1.02
N ARG A 175 20.77 8.60 1.96
CA ARG A 175 21.59 9.80 2.13
C ARG A 175 23.03 9.41 2.44
N ARG A 176 23.90 9.61 1.45
CA ARG A 176 25.34 9.35 1.53
C ARG A 176 25.96 10.29 2.54
N LYS A 177 26.90 9.79 3.34
CA LYS A 177 27.55 10.59 4.37
C LYS A 177 28.64 11.45 3.76
N LYS A 178 28.95 12.58 4.40
CA LYS A 178 30.07 13.44 4.02
C LYS A 178 31.36 12.60 4.05
N GLY A 179 31.98 12.39 2.88
CA GLY A 179 33.15 11.52 2.70
C GLY A 179 32.96 10.40 1.69
N ASP A 180 31.73 10.10 1.25
CA ASP A 180 31.49 9.17 0.15
C ASP A 180 31.92 9.80 -1.18
N PHE A 181 32.50 8.99 -2.09
CA PHE A 181 33.05 9.44 -3.38
C PHE A 181 32.05 10.21 -4.26
N ASN A 182 30.75 10.01 -4.01
CA ASN A 182 29.62 10.62 -4.70
C ASN A 182 28.70 11.39 -3.71
N TYR A 183 29.27 12.01 -2.68
CA TYR A 183 28.52 12.85 -1.74
C TYR A 183 27.89 14.04 -2.46
N GLY A 184 26.56 14.19 -2.34
CA GLY A 184 25.81 15.27 -2.97
C GLY A 184 25.24 14.98 -4.36
N THR A 185 25.47 13.79 -4.93
CA THR A 185 24.79 13.35 -6.16
C THR A 185 23.78 12.26 -5.83
N TYR A 186 22.50 12.64 -5.76
CA TYR A 186 21.36 11.72 -5.66
C TYR A 186 20.70 11.53 -7.02
N THR A 187 20.27 10.30 -7.28
CA THR A 187 19.61 9.87 -8.51
C THR A 187 18.25 9.25 -8.18
N GLU A 188 17.34 9.27 -9.16
CA GLU A 188 16.07 8.53 -9.07
C GLU A 188 16.40 7.05 -8.87
N GLY A 189 16.10 6.51 -7.67
CA GLY A 189 16.54 5.16 -7.27
C GLY A 189 17.25 5.10 -5.91
N ASP A 190 17.82 6.21 -5.44
CA ASP A 190 18.54 6.22 -4.15
C ASP A 190 17.59 6.15 -2.93
N PHE A 191 16.35 6.60 -3.08
CA PHE A 191 15.32 6.49 -2.05
C PHE A 191 14.28 5.45 -2.45
N PHE A 192 14.14 4.42 -1.63
CA PHE A 192 13.19 3.34 -1.84
C PHE A 192 12.19 3.27 -0.71
N ILE A 193 10.91 3.11 -1.04
CA ILE A 193 9.86 2.93 -0.06
C ILE A 193 9.00 1.76 -0.46
N ARG A 194 8.83 0.82 0.46
CA ARG A 194 7.74 -0.16 0.41
C ARG A 194 6.64 0.27 1.35
N ILE A 195 5.41 0.15 0.91
CA ILE A 195 4.22 0.54 1.67
C ILE A 195 3.31 -0.66 1.74
N THR A 196 2.93 -1.02 2.97
CA THR A 196 1.89 -2.00 3.22
C THR A 196 0.70 -1.33 3.89
N ILE A 197 -0.49 -1.63 3.41
CA ILE A 197 -1.75 -1.22 4.04
C ILE A 197 -2.52 -2.50 4.36
N ASN A 198 -2.87 -2.71 5.62
CA ASN A 198 -3.52 -3.93 6.10
C ASN A 198 -4.90 -3.64 6.69
N ASP A 199 -5.85 -4.54 6.44
CA ASP A 199 -7.13 -4.62 7.12
C ASP A 199 -7.00 -5.39 8.45
N LEU A 200 -7.14 -4.68 9.55
CA LEU A 200 -7.09 -5.20 10.91
C LEU A 200 -8.46 -5.67 11.44
N ARG A 201 -9.53 -5.70 10.64
CA ARG A 201 -10.86 -6.16 11.12
C ARG A 201 -10.88 -7.63 11.53
N ILE A 202 -9.99 -8.45 10.98
CA ILE A 202 -9.87 -9.87 11.29
C ILE A 202 -8.41 -10.14 11.67
N LYS A 203 -8.16 -10.43 12.95
CA LYS A 203 -6.80 -10.54 13.53
C LYS A 203 -6.37 -11.96 13.90
N ASP A 204 -7.31 -12.89 14.01
CA ASP A 204 -7.03 -14.23 14.54
C ASP A 204 -7.02 -15.34 13.48
N ASP A 205 -7.07 -14.97 12.18
CA ASP A 205 -7.03 -15.92 11.09
C ASP A 205 -5.60 -16.18 10.58
N ALA A 206 -5.45 -17.28 9.86
CA ALA A 206 -4.16 -17.72 9.35
C ALA A 206 -3.56 -16.71 8.34
N PHE A 207 -4.41 -15.97 7.62
CA PHE A 207 -3.99 -14.85 6.76
C PHE A 207 -3.28 -13.77 7.58
N TYR A 208 -3.94 -13.25 8.63
CA TYR A 208 -3.36 -12.21 9.48
C TYR A 208 -2.08 -12.70 10.16
N LYS A 209 -2.09 -13.93 10.68
CA LYS A 209 -0.92 -14.48 11.36
C LYS A 209 0.29 -14.54 10.45
N ARG A 210 0.13 -14.89 9.18
CA ARG A 210 1.26 -14.93 8.24
C ARG A 210 1.63 -13.55 7.71
N GLU A 211 0.65 -12.79 7.22
CA GLU A 211 0.93 -11.53 6.51
C GLU A 211 1.28 -10.36 7.43
N ASN A 212 0.88 -10.42 8.70
CA ASN A 212 0.94 -9.28 9.63
C ASN A 212 1.64 -9.58 10.97
N ASN A 213 1.79 -10.83 11.43
CA ASN A 213 2.57 -11.09 12.66
C ASN A 213 4.08 -11.18 12.41
N ASP A 214 4.56 -11.43 11.18
CA ASP A 214 5.99 -11.35 10.84
C ASP A 214 6.54 -9.90 10.93
N LEU A 215 5.66 -8.94 11.23
CA LEU A 215 5.98 -7.54 11.50
C LEU A 215 6.07 -7.22 12.99
N LYS A 216 5.88 -8.21 13.87
CA LYS A 216 6.17 -8.05 15.29
C LYS A 216 7.68 -8.21 15.49
N PRO A 217 8.36 -7.23 16.11
CA PRO A 217 9.76 -7.35 16.45
C PRO A 217 10.03 -8.51 17.42
#